data_AF-T0Y4K7-F1
#
_entry.id   AF-T0Y4K7-F1
#
_cell.length_a   1.000
_cell.length_b   1.000
_cell.length_c   1.000
_cell.angle_alpha   90.00
_cell.angle_beta   90.00
_cell.angle_gamma   90.00
#
_symmetry.space_group_name_H-M   'P 1'
#
loop_
_entity.id
_entity.type
_entity.pdbx_description
1 polymer ?
#
loop_
_entity_poly.entity_id
_entity_poly.type
_entity_poly.pdbx_seq_one_letter_code
_entity_poly.pdbx_strand_id
1 'polypeptide(L)'
;MKPYVICHMVASIDGRILHSRWRPRTIDGGALFERLHERLGGGAWLIGRVTGQEFAKRAPYDPRADRLYPRAPRLVRRDAAAYGVVLDAHGKISWGRAEIGGDPIVVALTEQVSDAHLAGLHEDGVSYFFAGERELD
;
A
#
# COMPACT_ATOMS: atom_id res chain seq x y z
N MET A 1 4.01 16.89 -14.74
CA MET A 1 4.18 17.49 -13.39
C MET A 1 4.43 16.33 -12.42
N LYS A 2 5.39 16.44 -11.49
CA LYS A 2 5.58 15.44 -10.42
C LYS A 2 4.81 15.90 -9.16
N PRO A 3 4.21 14.99 -8.37
CA PRO A 3 3.53 15.36 -7.14
C PRO A 3 4.52 15.90 -6.09
N TYR A 4 4.05 16.76 -5.20
CA TYR A 4 4.79 17.12 -4.01
C TYR A 4 4.67 16.00 -2.97
N VAL A 5 5.79 15.52 -2.45
CA VAL A 5 5.84 14.36 -1.55
C VAL A 5 6.39 14.79 -0.19
N ILE A 6 5.67 14.44 0.88
CA ILE A 6 6.11 14.65 2.26
C ILE A 6 6.47 13.28 2.86
N CYS A 7 7.70 13.15 3.35
CA CYS A 7 8.08 12.01 4.18
C CYS A 7 7.72 12.32 5.64
N HIS A 8 6.57 11.80 6.09
CA HIS A 8 6.10 11.95 7.47
C HIS A 8 6.56 10.75 8.30
N MET A 9 7.23 11.02 9.43
CA MET A 9 7.74 9.99 10.32
C MET A 9 7.61 10.43 11.77
N VAL A 10 7.36 9.48 12.67
CA VAL A 10 7.54 9.68 14.11
C VAL A 10 8.58 8.66 14.58
N ALA A 11 9.56 9.14 15.33
CA ALA A 11 10.64 8.31 15.86
C ALA A 11 10.91 8.67 17.33
N SER A 12 11.43 7.70 18.08
CA SER A 12 12.05 7.95 19.38
C SER A 12 13.36 8.73 19.23
N ILE A 13 13.90 9.24 20.36
CA ILE A 13 15.17 9.99 20.37
C ILE A 13 16.34 9.19 19.78
N ASP A 14 16.32 7.86 19.95
CA ASP A 14 17.31 6.93 19.37
C ASP A 14 16.95 6.47 17.93
N GLY A 15 16.00 7.12 17.27
CA GLY A 15 15.69 6.92 15.86
C GLY A 15 14.87 5.66 15.53
N ARG A 16 14.24 5.02 16.53
CA ARG A 16 13.41 3.82 16.29
C ARG A 16 11.99 4.22 15.90
N ILE A 17 11.40 3.51 14.94
CA ILE A 17 10.04 3.77 14.45
C ILE A 17 9.00 2.76 14.95
N LEU A 18 9.43 1.67 15.60
CA LEU A 18 8.50 0.68 16.13
C LEU A 18 8.00 1.11 17.52
N HIS A 19 6.83 1.76 17.54
CA HIS A 19 6.27 2.42 18.72
C HIS A 19 6.18 1.52 19.96
N SER A 20 5.87 0.22 19.79
CA SER A 20 5.76 -0.75 20.90
C SER A 20 7.07 -0.95 21.67
N ARG A 21 8.21 -0.63 21.05
CA ARG A 21 9.55 -0.73 21.66
C ARG A 21 10.03 0.55 22.34
N TRP A 22 9.31 1.66 22.20
CA TRP A 22 9.74 2.94 22.78
C TRP A 22 9.69 2.92 24.30
N ARG A 23 10.68 3.58 24.93
CA ARG A 23 10.78 3.73 26.38
C ARG A 23 11.22 5.17 26.72
N PRO A 24 10.64 5.79 27.76
CA PRO A 24 9.46 5.34 28.50
C PRO A 24 8.18 5.37 27.62
N ARG A 25 7.13 4.63 27.98
CA ARG A 25 5.85 4.58 27.22
C ARG A 25 4.96 5.79 27.53
N THR A 26 5.51 7.00 27.44
CA THR A 26 4.83 8.23 27.86
C THR A 26 3.95 8.86 26.77
N ILE A 27 4.12 8.45 25.51
CA ILE A 27 3.39 8.98 24.37
C ILE A 27 2.90 7.82 23.50
N ASP A 28 1.67 7.93 23.02
CA ASP A 28 1.18 7.10 21.93
C ASP A 28 1.72 7.64 20.59
N GLY A 29 2.78 7.01 20.09
CA GLY A 29 3.40 7.36 18.82
C GLY A 29 2.46 7.18 17.63
N GLY A 30 1.54 6.21 17.68
CA GLY A 30 0.57 5.97 16.62
C GLY A 30 -0.43 7.11 16.56
N ALA A 31 -1.05 7.45 17.69
CA ALA A 31 -1.96 8.58 17.76
C ALA A 31 -1.29 9.92 17.37
N LEU A 32 -0.01 10.11 17.69
CA LEU A 32 0.74 11.29 17.25
C LEU A 32 0.95 11.29 15.73
N PHE A 33 1.32 10.14 15.15
CA PHE A 33 1.50 9.97 13.71
C PHE A 33 0.21 10.33 12.98
N GLU A 34 -0.92 9.75 13.38
CA GLU A 34 -2.23 9.97 12.74
C GLU A 34 -2.68 11.44 12.83
N ARG A 35 -2.58 12.07 14.01
CA ARG A 35 -2.95 13.48 14.15
C ARG A 35 -2.12 14.40 13.25
N LEU A 36 -0.85 14.09 13.05
CA LEU A 36 0.02 14.87 12.16
C LEU A 36 -0.27 14.56 10.69
N HIS A 37 -0.55 13.29 10.35
CA HIS A 37 -0.97 12.88 9.02
C HIS A 37 -2.19 13.68 8.55
N GLU A 38 -3.25 13.74 9.36
CA GLU A 38 -4.46 14.52 9.08
C GLU A 38 -4.18 16.01 8.88
N ARG A 39 -3.30 16.58 9.72
CA ARG A 39 -2.93 18.00 9.62
C ARG A 39 -2.12 18.33 8.37
N LEU A 40 -1.36 17.38 7.84
CA LEU A 40 -0.60 17.56 6.59
C LEU A 40 -1.52 17.54 5.36
N GLY A 41 -2.69 16.89 5.44
CA GLY A 41 -3.75 16.99 4.44
C GLY A 41 -3.35 16.51 3.04
N GLY A 42 -2.57 15.43 2.94
CA GLY A 42 -2.14 14.87 1.66
C GLY A 42 -3.31 14.29 0.86
N GLY A 43 -3.32 14.49 -0.47
CA GLY A 43 -4.34 13.92 -1.37
C GLY A 43 -4.17 12.42 -1.69
N ALA A 44 -3.15 11.79 -1.14
CA ALA A 44 -2.88 10.36 -1.15
C ALA A 44 -1.80 10.05 -0.10
N TRP A 45 -1.70 8.79 0.31
CA TRP A 45 -0.62 8.31 1.17
C TRP A 45 0.05 7.09 0.57
N LEU A 46 1.29 6.84 0.98
CA LEU A 46 2.12 5.79 0.42
C LEU A 46 2.78 4.98 1.53
N ILE A 47 2.74 3.66 1.41
CA ILE A 47 3.44 2.73 2.29
C ILE A 47 4.16 1.64 1.50
N GLY A 48 5.19 1.05 2.12
CA GLY A 48 5.87 -0.12 1.59
C GLY A 48 5.09 -1.42 1.87
N ARG A 49 5.44 -2.47 1.13
CA ARG A 49 4.86 -3.82 1.26
C ARG A 49 4.74 -4.32 2.71
N VAL A 50 5.78 -4.19 3.53
CA VAL A 50 5.77 -4.73 4.91
C VAL A 50 4.61 -4.14 5.70
N THR A 51 4.48 -2.81 5.68
CA THR A 51 3.40 -2.09 6.34
C THR A 51 2.06 -2.42 5.69
N GLY A 52 1.98 -2.48 4.36
CA GLY A 52 0.75 -2.84 3.65
C GLY A 52 0.22 -4.22 4.04
N GLN A 53 1.12 -5.19 4.27
CA GLN A 53 0.78 -6.55 4.66
C GLN A 53 0.07 -6.63 6.03
N GLU A 54 0.29 -5.66 6.93
CA GLU A 54 -0.42 -5.60 8.21
C GLU A 54 -1.93 -5.31 8.05
N PHE A 55 -2.33 -4.74 6.90
CA PHE A 55 -3.73 -4.42 6.59
C PHE A 55 -4.45 -5.47 5.74
N ALA A 56 -3.73 -6.49 5.29
CA ALA A 56 -4.26 -7.60 4.52
C ALA A 56 -5.25 -8.43 5.35
N LYS A 57 -6.33 -8.88 4.70
CA LYS A 57 -7.43 -9.65 5.32
C LYS A 57 -7.59 -11.05 4.74
N ARG A 58 -6.72 -11.47 3.82
CA ARG A 58 -6.79 -12.78 3.17
C ARG A 58 -5.48 -13.55 3.35
N ALA A 59 -5.60 -14.88 3.31
CA ALA A 59 -4.48 -15.77 3.03
C ALA A 59 -3.92 -15.51 1.62
N PRO A 60 -2.73 -16.05 1.27
CA PRO A 60 -2.19 -15.96 -0.08
C PRO A 60 -3.20 -16.39 -1.15
N TYR A 61 -3.19 -15.71 -2.30
CA TYR A 61 -3.99 -16.09 -3.46
C TYR A 61 -3.62 -17.49 -3.97
N ASP A 62 -4.54 -18.12 -4.71
CA ASP A 62 -4.22 -19.34 -5.45
C ASP A 62 -3.06 -19.04 -6.41
N PRO A 63 -1.98 -19.85 -6.45
CA PRO A 63 -0.88 -19.66 -7.38
C PRO A 63 -1.23 -19.95 -8.85
N ARG A 64 -2.43 -20.47 -9.14
CA ARG A 64 -2.89 -20.79 -10.49
C ARG A 64 -3.67 -19.63 -11.10
N ALA A 65 -3.35 -19.30 -12.35
CA ALA A 65 -4.13 -18.38 -13.15
C ALA A 65 -5.01 -19.16 -14.14
N ASP A 66 -6.25 -18.72 -14.31
CA ASP A 66 -7.19 -19.22 -15.31
C ASP A 66 -7.01 -18.55 -16.68
N ARG A 67 -6.39 -17.36 -16.70
CA ARG A 67 -6.10 -16.57 -17.90
C ARG A 67 -4.84 -15.73 -17.75
N LEU A 68 -4.37 -15.22 -18.89
CA LEU A 68 -3.33 -14.20 -18.94
C LEU A 68 -3.93 -12.82 -18.73
N TYR A 69 -3.22 -11.97 -17.98
CA TYR A 69 -3.60 -10.58 -17.75
C TYR A 69 -2.63 -9.64 -18.47
N PRO A 70 -3.14 -8.63 -19.20
CA PRO A 70 -2.27 -7.64 -19.83
C PRO A 70 -1.53 -6.85 -18.75
N ARG A 71 -0.27 -6.49 -19.04
CA ARG A 71 0.55 -5.60 -18.19
C ARG A 71 0.16 -4.13 -18.37
N ALA A 72 -1.14 -3.87 -18.18
CA ALA A 72 -1.75 -2.56 -18.27
C ALA A 72 -2.27 -2.11 -16.89
N PRO A 73 -2.19 -0.82 -16.57
CA PRO A 73 -2.73 -0.31 -15.32
C PRO A 73 -4.25 -0.48 -15.24
N ARG A 74 -4.75 -0.73 -14.04
CA ARG A 74 -6.18 -0.86 -13.73
C ARG A 74 -6.53 0.03 -12.55
N LEU A 75 -7.42 0.97 -12.78
CA LEU A 75 -8.00 1.83 -11.74
C LEU A 75 -9.49 1.51 -11.60
N VAL A 76 -9.88 0.96 -10.45
CA VAL A 76 -11.23 0.48 -10.15
C VAL A 76 -12.15 1.63 -9.75
N ARG A 77 -11.72 2.43 -8.77
CA ARG A 77 -12.43 3.64 -8.32
C ARG A 77 -11.67 4.86 -8.81
N ARG A 78 -12.38 5.82 -9.42
CA ARG A 78 -11.78 7.04 -10.00
C ARG A 78 -12.19 8.32 -9.27
N ASP A 79 -13.27 8.24 -8.51
CA ASP A 79 -13.94 9.29 -7.75
C ASP A 79 -13.60 9.22 -6.25
N ALA A 80 -12.35 8.91 -5.92
CA ALA A 80 -11.87 8.93 -4.54
C ALA A 80 -11.24 10.28 -4.18
N ALA A 81 -11.49 10.74 -2.95
CA ALA A 81 -10.86 11.95 -2.41
C ALA A 81 -9.36 11.74 -2.12
N ALA A 82 -8.99 10.52 -1.75
CA ALA A 82 -7.60 10.08 -1.57
C ALA A 82 -7.45 8.60 -1.95
N TYR A 83 -6.20 8.17 -2.11
CA TYR A 83 -5.83 6.77 -2.39
C TYR A 83 -4.73 6.31 -1.45
N GLY A 84 -4.81 5.04 -1.04
CA GLY A 84 -3.72 4.33 -0.37
C GLY A 84 -2.81 3.65 -1.38
N VAL A 85 -1.64 4.22 -1.63
CA VAL A 85 -0.66 3.68 -2.57
C VAL A 85 0.28 2.71 -1.86
N VAL A 86 0.43 1.50 -2.39
CA VAL A 86 1.24 0.46 -1.77
C VAL A 86 2.33 0.01 -2.73
N LEU A 87 3.59 0.14 -2.31
CA LEU A 87 4.74 -0.37 -3.06
C LEU A 87 4.92 -1.85 -2.77
N ASP A 88 4.42 -2.70 -3.67
CA ASP A 88 4.52 -4.17 -3.58
C ASP A 88 5.04 -4.74 -4.90
N ALA A 89 6.27 -4.39 -5.26
CA ALA A 89 6.92 -4.70 -6.53
C ALA A 89 6.63 -6.11 -7.07
N HIS A 90 6.67 -7.14 -6.22
CA HIS A 90 6.51 -8.53 -6.66
C HIS A 90 5.13 -9.14 -6.36
N GLY A 91 4.13 -8.32 -6.01
CA GLY A 91 2.78 -8.78 -5.72
C GLY A 91 2.74 -9.88 -4.66
N LYS A 92 3.18 -9.57 -3.44
CA LYS A 92 3.17 -10.51 -2.32
C LYS A 92 1.93 -10.40 -1.45
N ILE A 93 1.22 -9.27 -1.49
CA ILE A 93 0.09 -9.02 -0.60
C ILE A 93 -1.21 -9.56 -1.22
N SER A 94 -1.88 -10.45 -0.51
CA SER A 94 -3.25 -10.85 -0.80
C SER A 94 -4.20 -10.05 0.09
N TRP A 95 -4.96 -9.13 -0.50
CA TRP A 95 -5.57 -8.03 0.24
C TRP A 95 -6.84 -8.44 0.99
N GLY A 96 -7.70 -9.24 0.39
CA GLY A 96 -9.03 -9.56 0.90
C GLY A 96 -9.94 -8.35 1.09
N ARG A 97 -9.60 -7.21 0.47
CA ARG A 97 -10.29 -5.93 0.61
C ARG A 97 -9.84 -4.96 -0.49
N ALA A 98 -10.68 -3.96 -0.76
CA ALA A 98 -10.40 -2.91 -1.76
C ALA A 98 -9.88 -1.58 -1.17
N GLU A 99 -9.99 -1.36 0.15
CA GLU A 99 -9.68 -0.08 0.80
C GLU A 99 -9.09 -0.23 2.22
N ILE A 100 -8.34 0.77 2.66
CA ILE A 100 -7.82 0.94 4.03
C ILE A 100 -8.30 2.30 4.54
N GLY A 101 -9.00 2.33 5.67
CA GLY A 101 -9.50 3.58 6.26
C GLY A 101 -10.53 4.34 5.41
N GLY A 102 -11.13 3.69 4.39
CA GLY A 102 -12.01 4.34 3.41
C GLY A 102 -11.30 4.74 2.11
N ASP A 103 -9.97 4.69 2.07
CA ASP A 103 -9.18 5.04 0.89
C ASP A 103 -8.95 3.80 0.01
N PRO A 104 -9.34 3.83 -1.28
CA PRO A 104 -9.10 2.72 -2.19
C PRO A 104 -7.61 2.42 -2.34
N ILE A 105 -7.29 1.12 -2.35
CA ILE A 105 -5.93 0.62 -2.51
C ILE A 105 -5.52 0.71 -3.98
N VAL A 106 -4.34 1.26 -4.21
CA VAL A 106 -3.63 1.24 -5.50
C VAL A 106 -2.25 0.62 -5.29
N VAL A 107 -1.96 -0.49 -5.96
CA VAL A 107 -0.69 -1.20 -5.81
C VAL A 107 0.26 -0.86 -6.96
N ALA A 108 1.47 -0.42 -6.62
CA ALA A 108 2.58 -0.33 -7.57
C ALA A 108 3.29 -1.69 -7.66
N LEU A 109 3.25 -2.29 -8.84
CA LEU A 109 3.81 -3.60 -9.16
C LEU A 109 4.93 -3.47 -10.19
N THR A 110 5.76 -4.51 -10.33
CA THR A 110 6.59 -4.70 -11.52
C THR A 110 5.93 -5.69 -12.46
N GLU A 111 6.39 -5.74 -13.71
CA GLU A 111 5.85 -6.66 -14.72
C GLU A 111 6.11 -8.15 -14.38
N GLN A 112 7.00 -8.44 -13.43
CA GLN A 112 7.31 -9.80 -12.96
C GLN A 112 6.19 -10.48 -12.16
N VAL A 113 5.15 -9.74 -11.76
CA VAL A 113 4.06 -10.30 -10.95
C VAL A 113 3.32 -11.41 -11.71
N SER A 114 2.87 -12.46 -11.02
CA SER A 114 2.15 -13.55 -11.69
C SER A 114 0.75 -13.13 -12.14
N ASP A 115 0.24 -13.74 -13.21
CA ASP A 115 -1.17 -13.59 -13.61
C ASP A 115 -2.14 -14.03 -12.51
N ALA A 116 -1.74 -15.01 -11.68
CA ALA A 116 -2.54 -15.48 -10.56
C ALA A 116 -2.71 -14.40 -9.48
N HIS A 117 -1.65 -13.62 -9.23
CA HIS A 117 -1.75 -12.48 -8.33
C HIS A 117 -2.63 -11.38 -8.92
N LEU A 118 -2.52 -11.10 -10.22
CA LEU A 118 -3.40 -10.13 -10.89
C LEU A 118 -4.88 -10.59 -10.82
N ALA A 119 -5.15 -11.89 -10.97
CA ALA A 119 -6.48 -12.44 -10.76
C ALA A 119 -6.99 -12.16 -9.34
N GLY A 120 -6.17 -12.40 -8.32
CA GLY A 120 -6.50 -12.08 -6.93
C GLY A 120 -6.79 -10.59 -6.70
N LEU A 121 -6.01 -9.69 -7.30
CA LEU A 121 -6.30 -8.24 -7.25
C LEU A 121 -7.60 -7.86 -7.96
N HIS A 122 -7.96 -8.57 -9.03
CA HIS A 122 -9.25 -8.38 -9.71
C HIS A 122 -10.41 -8.81 -8.81
N GLU A 123 -10.31 -9.97 -8.19
CA GLU A 123 -11.30 -10.49 -7.23
C GLU A 123 -11.51 -9.54 -6.04
N ASP A 124 -10.43 -9.02 -5.48
CA ASP A 124 -10.48 -8.14 -4.31
C ASP A 124 -10.86 -6.70 -4.67
N GLY A 125 -11.03 -6.38 -5.96
CA GLY A 125 -11.37 -5.03 -6.41
C GLY A 125 -10.24 -4.01 -6.21
N VAL A 126 -8.99 -4.47 -6.17
CA VAL A 126 -7.81 -3.63 -5.92
C VAL A 126 -7.28 -3.04 -7.23
N SER A 127 -6.98 -1.74 -7.20
CA SER A 127 -6.35 -1.05 -8.33
C SER A 127 -4.85 -1.33 -8.36
N TYR A 128 -4.24 -1.30 -9.53
CA TYR A 128 -2.79 -1.45 -9.66
C TYR A 128 -2.24 -0.78 -10.91
N PHE A 129 -0.93 -0.53 -10.92
CA PHE A 129 -0.18 -0.11 -12.09
C PHE A 129 1.21 -0.76 -12.08
N PHE A 130 1.83 -0.81 -13.26
CA PHE A 130 3.19 -1.30 -13.42
C PHE A 130 4.16 -0.12 -13.39
N ALA A 131 5.20 -0.23 -12.57
CA ALA A 131 6.17 0.81 -12.28
C ALA A 131 7.61 0.33 -12.53
N GLY A 132 7.78 -0.57 -13.50
CA GLY A 132 9.08 -1.09 -13.94
C GLY A 132 9.02 -2.58 -14.31
N GLU A 133 9.97 -3.02 -15.14
CA GLU A 133 9.98 -4.39 -15.67
C GLU A 133 10.39 -5.42 -14.62
N ARG A 134 11.35 -5.08 -13.75
CA ARG A 134 11.99 -6.01 -12.78
C ARG A 134 12.04 -5.45 -11.38
N GLU A 135 12.42 -4.18 -11.27
CA GLU A 135 12.41 -3.37 -10.06
C GLU A 135 11.51 -2.15 -10.24
N LEU A 136 11.28 -1.38 -9.18
CA LEU A 136 10.50 -0.15 -9.26
C LEU A 136 11.41 0.99 -9.78
N ASP A 137 10.92 1.75 -10.76
CA ASP A 137 11.58 2.90 -11.41
C ASP A 137 11.51 4.21 -10.60
#